data_AF-A0A963XF77-F1
#
_entry.id   AF-A0A963XF77-F1
#
_cell.length_a   1.000
_cell.length_b   1.000
_cell.length_c   1.000
_cell.angle_alpha   90.00
_cell.angle_beta   90.00
_cell.angle_gamma   90.00
#
_symmetry.space_group_name_H-M   'P 1'
#
loop_
_entity.id
_entity.type
_entity.pdbx_description
1 polymer ?
#
loop_
_entity_poly.entity_id
_entity_poly.type
_entity_poly.pdbx_seq_one_letter_code
_entity_poly.pdbx_strand_id
1 'polypeptide(L)' 'PALLAAFFLSFTFSWDEFIIAFLLTRFDVTLPVEIWSMLRSGLSPATNAIGSLVFLVSVALLVVLEFTVFRKVGK' A
#
# COMPACT_ATOMS: atom_id res chain seq x y z
N PRO A 1 -11.27 16.68 -10.64
CA PRO A 1 -10.35 16.85 -9.47
C PRO A 1 -10.84 16.12 -8.20
N ALA A 2 -12.03 16.45 -7.70
CA ALA A 2 -12.55 15.88 -6.46
C ALA A 2 -12.74 14.36 -6.48
N LEU A 3 -13.26 13.80 -7.59
CA LEU A 3 -13.48 12.35 -7.72
C LEU A 3 -12.17 11.54 -7.70
N LEU A 4 -11.14 12.03 -8.41
CA LEU A 4 -9.82 11.41 -8.41
C LEU A 4 -9.17 11.50 -7.03
N ALA A 5 -9.28 12.64 -6.35
CA ALA A 5 -8.76 12.80 -4.99
C ALA A 5 -9.46 11.83 -4.01
N ALA A 6 -10.79 11.73 -4.07
CA ALA A 6 -11.55 10.79 -3.26
C ALA A 6 -11.19 9.32 -3.57
N PHE A 7 -10.97 8.98 -4.84
CA PHE A 7 -10.51 7.65 -5.24
C PHE A 7 -9.16 7.30 -4.59
N PHE A 8 -8.13 8.12 -4.78
CA PHE A 8 -6.81 7.84 -4.20
C PHE A 8 -6.82 7.81 -2.67
N LEU A 9 -7.62 8.67 -2.03
CA LEU A 9 -7.79 8.69 -0.58
C LEU A 9 -8.45 7.41 -0.08
N SER A 10 -9.56 6.99 -0.70
CA SER A 10 -10.27 5.75 -0.33
C SER A 10 -9.42 4.50 -0.56
N PHE A 11 -8.64 4.46 -1.64
CA PHE A 11 -7.69 3.38 -1.92
C PHE A 11 -6.61 3.29 -0.83
N THR A 12 -6.07 4.43 -0.40
CA THR A 12 -5.05 4.49 0.66
C THR A 12 -5.63 4.02 2.00
N PHE A 13 -6.83 4.48 2.36
CA PHE A 13 -7.53 4.01 3.57
C PHE A 13 -7.79 2.50 3.55
N SER A 14 -8.24 1.95 2.42
CA SER A 14 -8.49 0.52 2.28
C SER A 14 -7.24 -0.33 2.49
N TRP A 15 -6.06 0.17 2.14
CA TRP A 15 -4.80 -0.54 2.32
C TRP A 15 -4.36 -0.60 3.79
N ASP A 16 -4.71 0.42 4.59
CA ASP A 16 -4.35 0.52 6.01
C ASP A 16 -5.20 -0.41 6.91
N GLU A 17 -6.42 -0.73 6.50
CA GLU A 17 -7.36 -1.55 7.26
C GLU A 17 -7.10 -3.08 7.19
N PHE A 18 -5.84 -3.50 7.28
CA PHE A 18 -5.48 -4.92 7.18
C PHE A 18 -6.03 -5.77 8.33
N ILE A 19 -6.24 -5.19 9.53
CA ILE A 19 -6.82 -5.92 10.67
C ILE A 19 -8.27 -6.29 10.37
N ILE A 20 -9.04 -5.36 9.80
CA ILE A 20 -10.43 -5.60 9.42
C ILE A 20 -10.47 -6.67 8.32
N ALA A 21 -9.59 -6.57 7.33
CA ALA A 21 -9.43 -7.59 6.30
C ALA A 21 -9.14 -8.97 6.93
N PHE A 22 -8.17 -9.08 7.84
CA PHE A 22 -7.80 -10.32 8.54
C PHE A 22 -8.97 -10.94 9.31
N LEU A 23 -9.82 -10.13 9.93
CA LEU A 23 -10.95 -10.60 10.72
C LEU A 23 -12.15 -11.05 9.87
N LEU A 24 -12.29 -10.49 8.66
CA LEU A 24 -13.39 -10.78 7.74
C LEU A 24 -13.06 -11.87 6.71
N THR A 25 -11.79 -11.97 6.28
CA THR A 25 -11.36 -12.98 5.31
C THR A 25 -11.14 -14.34 5.97
N ARG A 26 -11.55 -15.41 5.27
CA ARG A 26 -11.44 -16.80 5.76
C ARG A 26 -10.41 -17.62 4.98
N PHE A 27 -10.48 -17.60 3.66
CA PHE A 27 -9.60 -18.40 2.79
C PHE A 27 -8.77 -17.54 1.84
N ASP A 28 -9.27 -16.35 1.47
CA ASP A 28 -8.56 -15.42 0.60
C ASP A 28 -7.78 -14.41 1.42
N VAL A 29 -6.48 -14.64 1.59
CA VAL A 29 -5.59 -13.71 2.28
C VAL A 29 -5.18 -12.58 1.36
N THR A 30 -5.30 -11.33 1.84
CA THR A 30 -4.83 -10.16 1.12
C THR A 30 -3.34 -9.92 1.36
N LEU A 31 -2.67 -9.18 0.47
CA LEU A 31 -1.24 -8.88 0.61
C LEU A 31 -0.86 -8.27 1.97
N PRO A 32 -1.58 -7.28 2.52
CA PRO A 32 -1.27 -6.75 3.85
C PRO A 32 -1.41 -7.78 4.98
N VAL A 33 -2.40 -8.67 4.89
CA VAL A 33 -2.62 -9.75 5.87
C VAL A 33 -1.50 -10.79 5.80
N GLU A 34 -1.04 -11.12 4.60
CA GLU A 34 0.06 -12.05 4.40
C GLU A 34 1.39 -11.49 4.94
N ILE A 35 1.70 -10.22 4.66
CA ILE A 35 2.89 -9.55 5.22
C ILE A 35 2.87 -9.60 6.75
N TRP A 36 1.70 -9.34 7.35
CA TRP A 36 1.52 -9.44 8.79
C TRP A 36 1.71 -10.87 9.32
N SER A 37 1.19 -11.88 8.62
CA SER A 37 1.37 -13.29 8.94
C SER A 37 2.85 -13.68 8.92
N MET A 38 3.58 -13.27 7.89
CA MET A 38 5.03 -13.47 7.78
C MET A 38 5.79 -12.81 8.94
N LEU A 39 5.43 -11.57 9.28
CA LEU A 39 6.05 -10.84 10.39
C LEU A 39 5.83 -11.54 11.74
N ARG A 40 4.64 -12.13 11.95
CA ARG A 40 4.29 -12.90 13.15
C ARG A 40 5.06 -14.23 13.23
N SER A 41 5.29 -14.87 12.08
CA SER A 41 6.04 -16.14 12.02
C SER A 41 7.55 -15.98 12.28
N GLY A 42 8.07 -14.75 12.20
CA GLY A 42 9.47 -14.39 12.46
C GLY A 42 10.05 -13.49 11.35
N LEU A 43 11.13 -12.77 11.68
CA LEU A 43 11.83 -11.93 10.70
C LEU A 43 12.68 -12.82 9.78
N SER A 44 12.22 -13.00 8.54
CA SER A 44 12.96 -13.70 7.49
C SER A 44 13.54 -12.71 6.46
N PRO A 45 14.61 -13.08 5.73
CA PRO A 45 15.08 -12.28 4.60
C PRO A 45 14.00 -12.04 3.54
N ALA A 46 13.05 -12.96 3.38
CA ALA A 46 11.92 -12.82 2.46
C ALA A 46 10.96 -11.70 2.91
N THR A 47 10.68 -11.59 4.21
CA THR A 47 9.84 -10.53 4.77
C THR A 47 10.43 -9.14 4.50
N ASN A 48 11.75 -9.01 4.65
CA ASN A 48 12.45 -7.75 4.37
C ASN A 48 12.47 -7.41 2.86
N ALA A 49 12.55 -8.42 2.00
CA ALA A 49 12.48 -8.23 0.55
C ALA A 49 11.10 -7.71 0.12
N ILE A 50 10.02 -8.28 0.66
CA ILE A 50 8.65 -7.83 0.38
C ILE A 50 8.43 -6.41 0.92
N GLY A 51 8.88 -6.13 2.15
CA GLY A 51 8.81 -4.79 2.73
C GLY A 51 9.53 -3.74 1.88
N SER A 52 10.71 -4.07 1.38
CA SER A 52 11.48 -3.19 0.49
C SER A 52 10.78 -2.97 -0.85
N LEU A 53 10.15 -4.00 -1.41
CA LEU A 53 9.38 -3.88 -2.65
C LEU A 53 8.15 -2.98 -2.48
N VAL A 54 7.36 -3.19 -1.43
CA VAL A 54 6.18 -2.35 -1.12
C VAL A 54 6.60 -0.89 -0.90
N PHE A 55 7.70 -0.67 -0.18
CA PHE A 55 8.27 0.66 0.01
C PHE A 55 8.68 1.30 -1.32
N LEU A 56 9.42 0.59 -2.16
CA LEU A 56 9.86 1.09 -3.48
C LEU A 56 8.68 1.43 -4.39
N VAL A 57 7.64 0.60 -4.44
CA VAL A 57 6.43 0.88 -5.21
C VAL A 57 5.73 2.13 -4.70
N SER A 58 5.63 2.29 -3.37
CA SER A 58 5.01 3.47 -2.76
C SER A 58 5.77 4.76 -3.10
N VAL A 59 7.09 4.74 -2.98
CA VAL A 59 7.96 5.86 -3.35
C VAL A 59 7.87 6.14 -4.85
N ALA A 60 7.89 5.12 -5.71
CA ALA A 60 7.78 5.28 -7.15
C ALA A 60 6.44 5.94 -7.54
N LEU A 61 5.33 5.52 -6.94
CA LEU A 61 4.02 6.14 -7.16
C LEU A 61 4.00 7.62 -6.74
N LEU A 62 4.56 7.96 -5.57
CA LEU A 62 4.67 9.34 -5.12
C LEU A 62 5.52 10.19 -6.08
N VAL A 63 6.67 9.66 -6.52
CA VAL A 63 7.54 10.34 -7.48
C VAL A 63 6.83 10.56 -8.81
N VAL A 64 6.11 9.57 -9.34
CA VAL A 64 5.32 9.71 -10.58
C VAL A 64 4.23 10.76 -10.41
N LEU A 65 3.50 10.77 -9.29
CA LEU A 65 2.49 11.79 -9.00
C LEU A 65 3.11 13.18 -8.91
N GLU A 66 4.25 13.33 -8.25
CA GLU A 66 5.02 14.58 -8.17
C GLU A 66 5.40 15.12 -9.55
N PHE A 67 5.98 14.26 -10.39
CA PHE A 67 6.41 14.67 -11.72
C PHE A 67 5.24 14.99 -12.68
N THR A 68 4.10 14.31 -12.52
CA THR A 68 2.97 14.45 -13.47
C THR A 68 1.93 15.48 -13.05
N VAL A 69 1.66 15.61 -11.75
CA VAL A 69 0.59 16.46 -11.19
C VAL A 69 1.16 17.76 -10.64
N PHE A 70 2.10 17.69 -9.68
CA PHE A 70 2.57 18.88 -8.96
C PHE A 70 3.43 19.81 -9.84
N ARG A 71 4.24 19.26 -10.76
CA ARG A 71 4.94 20.08 -11.77
C ARG A 71 4.03 20.80 -12.78
N LYS A 72 2.80 20.31 -12.99
CA LYS A 72 1.81 20.98 -13.86
C LYS A 72 1.00 22.04 -13.13
N VAL A 73 0.90 21.96 -11.79
CA VAL A 73 0.19 22.95 -10.96
C VAL A 73 1.06 24.19 -10.68
N GLY A 74 2.39 24.04 -10.71
CA GLY A 74 3.34 25.16 -10.57
C GLY A 74 3.65 25.93 -11.87
N LYS A 75 3.00 25.61 -12.99
CA LYS A 75 3.04 26.38 -14.25
C LYS A 75 1.65 26.86 -14.58
#